data_AF-A0A2V4Y350-F1
#
_entry.id   AF-A0A2V4Y350-F1
#
_cell.length_a   1.000
_cell.length_b   1.000
_cell.length_c   1.000
_cell.angle_alpha   90.00
_cell.angle_beta   90.00
_cell.angle_gamma   90.00
#
_symmetry.space_group_name_H-M   'P 1'
#
loop_
_entity.id
_entity.type
_entity.pdbx_description
1 polymer ?
#
loop_
_entity_poly.entity_id
_entity_poly.type
_entity_poly.pdbx_seq_one_letter_code
_entity_poly.pdbx_strand_id
1 'polypeptide(L)' 'MTLNIIPLMIGPWQWVIIGLAILLLFGGKKIPELMKGLGSGIKEFKDASKEESTDIKEKE' A
#
# COMPACT_ATOMS: atom_id res chain seq x y z
N MET A 1 8.39 22.39 14.32
CA MET A 1 7.12 22.80 13.65
C MET A 1 7.34 23.42 12.25
N THR A 2 8.35 22.97 11.50
CA THR A 2 8.58 23.39 10.10
C THR A 2 8.56 22.21 9.12
N LEU A 3 8.50 20.98 9.63
CA LEU A 3 8.56 19.74 8.83
C LEU A 3 7.27 19.44 8.05
N ASN A 4 6.13 19.97 8.50
CA ASN A 4 4.81 19.67 7.92
C ASN A 4 4.44 20.52 6.70
N ILE A 5 5.20 21.58 6.37
CA ILE A 5 4.91 22.47 5.22
C ILE A 5 5.69 22.04 3.95
N ILE A 6 6.72 21.22 4.13
CA ILE A 6 7.53 20.64 3.05
C ILE A 6 6.66 19.89 2.00
N PRO A 7 5.72 18.99 2.35
CA PRO A 7 4.95 18.28 1.34
C PRO A 7 3.94 19.15 0.56
N LEU A 8 3.54 20.32 1.08
CA LEU A 8 2.60 21.23 0.40
C LEU A 8 3.28 22.25 -0.53
N MET A 9 4.56 22.57 -0.28
CA MET A 9 5.38 23.42 -1.16
C MET A 9 6.20 22.62 -2.19
N ILE A 10 6.32 21.31 -1.99
CA ILE A 10 6.90 20.37 -2.95
C ILE A 10 5.86 20.13 -4.04
N GLY A 11 6.03 20.84 -5.15
CA GLY A 11 5.17 20.70 -6.33
C GLY A 11 5.16 19.28 -6.90
N PRO A 12 4.27 19.00 -7.87
CA PRO A 12 4.15 17.68 -8.49
C PRO A 12 5.49 17.14 -9.04
N TRP A 13 6.39 18.05 -9.43
CA TRP A 13 7.69 17.72 -10.02
C TRP A 13 8.63 16.93 -9.08
N GLN A 14 8.66 17.29 -7.81
CA GLN A 14 9.52 16.63 -6.82
C GLN A 14 9.00 15.23 -6.47
N TRP A 15 7.67 15.04 -6.44
CA TRP A 15 7.06 13.71 -6.29
C TRP A 15 7.44 12.78 -7.44
N VAL A 16 7.53 13.29 -8.67
CA VAL A 16 8.02 12.54 -9.83
C VAL A 16 9.48 12.14 -9.67
N ILE A 17 10.35 13.05 -9.21
CA ILE A 17 11.77 12.76 -8.95
C ILE A 17 11.94 11.68 -7.88
N ILE A 18 11.17 11.75 -6.79
CA ILE A 18 11.18 10.74 -5.73
C ILE A 18 10.69 9.39 -6.25
N GLY A 19 9.59 9.38 -7.01
CA GLY A 19 9.08 8.17 -7.67
C GLY A 19 10.13 7.54 -8.59
N LEU A 20 10.85 8.36 -9.37
CA LEU A 20 11.91 7.90 -10.26
C LEU A 20 13.13 7.36 -9.49
N ALA A 21 13.52 8.00 -8.39
CA ALA A 21 14.61 7.50 -7.54
C ALA A 21 14.26 6.13 -6.94
N ILE A 22 13.05 5.95 -6.42
CA ILE A 22 12.55 4.66 -5.94
C ILE A 22 12.52 3.64 -7.08
N LEU A 23 12.09 4.04 -8.28
CA LEU A 23 12.07 3.19 -9.46
C LEU A 23 13.47 2.73 -9.90
N LEU A 24 14.49 3.56 -9.75
CA LEU A 24 15.88 3.21 -10.06
C LEU A 24 16.49 2.29 -8.99
N LEU A 25 16.18 2.51 -7.71
CA LEU A 25 16.70 1.69 -6.61
C LEU A 25 16.07 0.30 -6.55
N PHE A 26 14.74 0.22 -6.73
CA PHE A 26 14.00 -1.04 -6.64
C PHE A 26 13.74 -1.68 -8.01
N GLY A 27 13.86 -0.93 -9.09
CA GLY A 27 13.45 -1.36 -10.43
C GLY A 27 11.94 -1.26 -10.61
N GLY A 28 11.50 -0.84 -11.80
CA GLY A 28 10.07 -0.63 -12.09
C GLY A 28 9.18 -1.88 -12.05
N LYS A 29 9.78 -3.08 -11.95
CA LYS A 29 9.05 -4.34 -11.85
C LYS A 29 8.84 -4.82 -10.41
N LYS A 30 9.71 -4.45 -9.45
CA LYS A 30 9.61 -4.98 -8.07
C LYS A 30 8.49 -4.33 -7.27
N ILE A 31 8.26 -3.03 -7.42
CA ILE A 31 7.17 -2.31 -6.74
C ILE A 31 5.79 -2.96 -7.05
N PRO A 32 5.40 -3.18 -8.32
CA PRO A 32 4.11 -3.79 -8.63
C PRO A 32 4.05 -5.28 -8.26
N GLU A 33 5.17 -6.01 -8.29
CA GLU A 33 5.23 -7.42 -7.88
C GLU A 33 5.02 -7.56 -6.36
N LEU A 34 5.62 -6.69 -5.56
CA LEU A 34 5.40 -6.61 -4.11
C LEU A 34 3.98 -6.17 -3.78
N MET A 35 3.43 -5.17 -4.49
CA MET A 35 2.04 -4.74 -4.32
C MET A 35 1.05 -5.85 -4.65
N LYS A 36 1.29 -6.64 -5.71
CA LYS A 36 0.46 -7.80 -6.04
C LYS A 36 0.54 -8.88 -4.96
N GLY A 37 1.74 -9.22 -4.49
CA GLY A 37 1.92 -10.19 -3.41
C GLY A 37 1.26 -9.77 -2.09
N LEU A 38 1.48 -8.52 -1.66
CA LEU A 38 0.84 -7.96 -0.47
C LEU A 38 -0.68 -7.85 -0.63
N GLY A 39 -1.16 -7.46 -1.81
CA GLY A 39 -2.58 -7.33 -2.11
C GLY A 39 -3.32 -8.67 -2.07
N SER A 40 -2.72 -9.73 -2.63
CA SER A 40 -3.27 -11.09 -2.53
C SER A 40 -3.31 -11.58 -1.09
N GLY A 41 -2.22 -11.39 -0.33
CA GLY A 41 -2.18 -11.76 1.09
C GLY A 41 -3.25 -11.03 1.90
N ILE A 42 -3.36 -9.71 1.79
CA ILE A 42 -4.40 -8.92 2.49
C ILE A 42 -5.81 -9.39 2.11
N LYS A 43 -6.03 -9.77 0.85
CA LYS A 43 -7.32 -10.30 0.39
C LYS A 43 -7.63 -11.64 1.05
N GLU A 44 -6.69 -12.58 1.06
CA GLU A 44 -6.83 -13.88 1.71
C GLU A 44 -7.06 -13.75 3.23
N PHE A 45 -6.32 -12.86 3.90
CA PHE A 45 -6.54 -12.54 5.32
C PHE A 45 -7.94 -11.98 5.58
N LYS A 46 -8.42 -11.10 4.72
CA LYS A 46 -9.75 -10.50 4.83
C LYS A 46 -10.86 -11.52 4.60
N ASP A 47 -10.70 -12.40 3.61
CA ASP A 47 -11.68 -13.42 3.26
C ASP A 47 -11.81 -14.46 4.39
N ALA A 48 -10.68 -14.95 4.92
CA ALA A 48 -10.67 -15.86 6.08
C ALA A 48 -11.28 -15.24 7.35
N SER A 49 -10.95 -13.96 7.63
CA SER A 49 -11.54 -13.25 8.78
C SER A 49 -13.05 -13.04 8.63
N LYS A 50 -13.55 -12.94 7.38
CA LYS A 50 -14.98 -12.76 7.11
C LYS A 50 -15.76 -14.04 7.35
N GLU A 51 -15.24 -15.18 6.90
CA GLU A 51 -15.85 -16.49 7.15
C GLU A 51 -15.99 -16.77 8.65
N GLU A 52 -14.94 -16.53 9.43
CA GLU A 52 -14.98 -16.66 10.90
C GLU A 52 -16.04 -15.72 11.53
N SER A 53 -16.11 -14.46 11.09
CA SER A 53 -17.09 -13.50 11.60
C SER A 53 -18.54 -13.79 11.23
N THR A 54 -18.78 -14.57 10.18
CA THR A 54 -20.14 -14.93 9.73
C THR A 54 -20.64 -16.17 10.48
N ASP A 55 -19.76 -17.13 10.77
CA ASP A 55 -20.10 -18.35 11.52
C ASP A 55 -20.51 -18.06 12.99
N ILE A 56 -19.97 -16.99 13.58
CA ILE A 56 -20.31 -16.56 14.95
C ILE A 56 -21.72 -15.95 15.04
N LYS A 57 -22.28 -15.44 13.93
CA LYS A 57 -23.60 -14.79 13.92
C LYS A 57 -24.79 -15.72 13.70
N GLU A 58 -24.56 -16.97 13.31
CA GLU A 58 -25.64 -17.91 12.99
C GLU A 58 -25.89 -18.93 14.12
N LYS A 59 -25.19 -18.80 15.26
CA LYS A 59 -25.33 -19.66 16.44
C LYS A 59 -25.92 -18.99 17.69
N GLU A 60 -26.47 -17.78 17.59
CA GLU A 60 -27.29 -17.17 18.64
C GLU A 60 -28.78 -17.18 18.30
#